data_AF-A0AAV0FML3-F1
#
_entry.id   AF-A0AAV0FML3-F1
#
_cell.length_a   1.000
_cell.length_b   1.000
_cell.length_c   1.000
_cell.angle_alpha   90.00
_cell.angle_beta   90.00
_cell.angle_gamma   90.00
#
_symmetry.space_group_name_H-M   'P 1'
#
loop_
_entity.id
_entity.type
_entity.pdbx_description
1 polymer ?
#
loop_
_entity_poly.entity_id
_entity_poly.type
_entity_poly.pdbx_seq_one_letter_code
_entity_poly.pdbx_strand_id
1 'polypeptide(L)'
;MKKSKTTHVTEQSALNEITLYLTYEVDFEENDDFDVLDWWKSKERTFPILARMAKQVLSMPVSTVAVEQEFSSAGNVLTASRSRLSAESLETLICYHDWLKAARRTQELSITPSQDFMDDSTTDGGSTYAGDSD
;
A
#
# COMPACT_ATOMS: atom_id res chain seq x y z
N MET A 1 -10.82 41.85 9.62
CA MET A 1 -10.17 40.80 8.80
C MET A 1 -9.70 39.67 9.71
N LYS A 2 -9.86 38.42 9.26
CA LYS A 2 -9.62 37.18 10.01
C LYS A 2 -8.14 36.76 9.94
N LYS A 3 -7.66 36.11 11.00
CA LYS A 3 -6.64 35.02 11.10
C LYS A 3 -5.62 35.31 12.21
N SER A 4 -5.75 34.66 13.37
CA SER A 4 -4.68 34.46 14.38
C SER A 4 -5.19 33.53 15.51
N LYS A 5 -5.40 32.23 15.22
CA LYS A 5 -5.61 31.24 16.30
C LYS A 5 -5.14 29.81 16.01
N THR A 6 -4.54 29.53 14.84
CA THR A 6 -4.27 28.16 14.39
C THR A 6 -2.83 27.67 14.64
N THR A 7 -1.88 28.55 14.96
CA THR A 7 -0.47 28.14 15.14
C THR A 7 -0.18 27.55 16.52
N HIS A 8 -0.65 28.16 17.60
CA HIS A 8 -0.27 27.73 18.96
C HIS A 8 -0.83 26.35 19.38
N VAL A 9 -2.02 25.97 18.91
CA VAL A 9 -2.65 24.69 19.30
C VAL A 9 -1.99 23.49 18.61
N THR A 10 -1.53 23.68 17.37
CA THR A 10 -0.93 22.60 16.57
C THR A 10 0.47 22.25 17.04
N GLU A 11 1.29 23.25 17.40
CA GLU A 11 2.62 23.03 17.98
C GLU A 11 2.52 22.37 19.36
N GLN A 12 1.61 22.83 20.23
CA GLN A 12 1.43 22.20 21.53
C GLN A 12 0.95 20.75 21.42
N SER A 13 0.09 20.44 20.45
CA SER A 13 -0.33 19.06 20.18
C SER A 13 0.84 18.18 19.73
N ALA A 14 1.70 18.68 18.83
CA ALA A 14 2.85 17.93 18.34
C ALA A 14 3.92 17.70 19.42
N LEU A 15 4.18 18.70 20.27
CA LEU A 15 5.13 18.59 21.38
C LEU A 15 4.66 17.56 22.43
N ASN A 16 3.36 17.52 22.73
CA ASN A 16 2.78 16.52 23.62
C ASN A 16 2.91 15.11 23.03
N GLU A 17 2.69 14.97 21.72
CA GLU A 17 2.78 13.71 20.99
C GLU A 17 4.20 13.16 20.93
N ILE A 18 5.19 14.01 20.63
CA ILE A 18 6.62 13.65 20.62
C ILE A 18 7.06 13.23 22.01
N THR A 19 6.70 13.99 23.04
CA THR A 19 7.04 13.65 24.43
C THR A 19 6.47 12.30 24.81
N LEU A 20 5.19 12.05 24.46
CA LEU A 20 4.54 10.77 24.68
C LEU A 20 5.28 9.63 23.97
N TYR A 21 5.63 9.80 22.69
CA TYR A 21 6.37 8.80 21.92
C TYR A 21 7.75 8.48 22.52
N LEU A 22 8.50 9.50 22.96
CA LEU A 22 9.83 9.31 23.55
C LEU A 22 9.77 8.57 24.90
N THR A 23 8.64 8.66 25.60
CA THR A 23 8.39 7.91 26.85
C THR A 23 7.62 6.62 26.64
N TYR A 24 7.22 6.32 25.40
CA TYR A 24 6.40 5.17 25.09
C TYR A 24 7.26 3.91 25.08
N GLU A 25 7.01 3.02 26.04
CA GLU A 25 7.63 1.70 26.04
C GLU A 25 7.00 0.84 24.94
N VAL A 26 7.83 0.38 24.02
CA VAL A 26 7.44 -0.55 22.97
C VAL A 26 7.85 -1.94 23.42
N ASP A 27 6.86 -2.80 23.65
CA ASP A 27 7.10 -4.24 23.76
C ASP A 27 7.35 -4.78 22.35
N PHE A 28 8.62 -4.84 21.95
CA PHE A 28 9.02 -5.50 20.72
C PHE A 28 9.07 -6.99 21.00
N GLU A 29 8.05 -7.72 20.58
CA GLU A 29 8.22 -9.15 20.34
C GLU A 29 9.23 -9.27 19.19
N GLU A 30 10.39 -9.90 19.44
CA GLU A 30 11.36 -10.23 18.40
C GLU A 30 10.68 -11.16 17.37
N ASN A 31 10.12 -10.53 16.34
CA ASN A 31 9.42 -11.20 15.27
C ASN A 31 10.09 -10.75 13.97
N ASP A 32 10.63 -11.69 13.21
CA ASP A 32 11.39 -11.42 11.98
C ASP A 32 10.54 -10.72 10.90
N ASP A 33 9.20 -10.79 11.02
CA ASP A 33 8.23 -10.22 10.09
C ASP A 33 7.66 -8.84 10.53
N PHE A 34 8.41 -8.06 11.31
CA PHE A 34 7.94 -6.75 11.77
C PHE A 34 7.79 -5.73 10.62
N ASP A 35 6.54 -5.40 10.27
CA ASP A 35 6.24 -4.30 9.35
C ASP A 35 6.11 -2.96 10.11
N VAL A 36 7.12 -2.11 9.94
CA VAL A 36 7.18 -0.77 10.55
C VAL A 36 6.08 0.17 10.06
N LEU A 37 5.63 0.05 8.81
CA LEU A 37 4.57 0.91 8.26
C LEU A 37 3.20 0.52 8.82
N ASP A 38 2.94 -0.78 8.95
CA ASP A 38 1.73 -1.29 9.60
C ASP A 38 1.72 -1.00 11.11
N TRP A 39 2.88 -1.02 11.77
CA TRP A 39 3.00 -0.56 13.16
C TRP A 39 2.59 0.92 13.29
N TRP A 40 3.12 1.82 12.46
CA TRP A 40 2.74 3.24 12.49
C TRP A 40 1.27 3.46 12.15
N LYS A 41 0.71 2.66 11.24
CA LYS A 41 -0.73 2.66 10.92
C LYS A 41 -1.58 2.28 12.14
N SER A 42 -1.15 1.29 12.92
CA SER A 42 -1.84 0.89 14.16
C SER A 42 -1.84 2.01 15.22
N LYS A 43 -0.83 2.88 15.20
CA LYS A 43 -0.65 3.97 16.18
C LYS A 43 -1.21 5.33 15.72
N GLU A 44 -1.87 5.43 14.58
CA GLU A 44 -2.37 6.70 14.03
C GLU A 44 -3.35 7.43 14.96
N ARG A 45 -4.10 6.69 15.81
CA ARG A 45 -4.99 7.28 16.82
C ARG A 45 -4.24 7.89 18.01
N THR A 46 -3.12 7.29 18.40
CA THR A 46 -2.29 7.72 19.53
C THR A 46 -1.32 8.82 19.10
N PHE A 47 -0.80 8.70 17.88
CA PHE A 47 0.20 9.57 17.30
C PHE A 47 -0.25 10.09 15.92
N PRO A 48 -1.26 10.98 15.84
CA PRO A 48 -1.84 11.42 14.57
C PRO A 48 -0.90 12.27 13.70
N ILE A 49 -0.01 13.07 14.29
CA ILE A 49 0.92 13.93 13.55
C ILE A 49 2.18 13.14 13.20
N LEU A 50 2.73 12.42 14.17
CA LEU A 50 3.95 11.65 14.07
C LEU A 50 3.77 10.42 13.19
N ALA A 51 2.65 9.69 13.26
CA ALA A 51 2.40 8.57 12.34
C ALA A 51 2.31 9.03 10.88
N ARG A 52 1.74 10.22 10.63
CA ARG A 52 1.71 10.80 9.28
C ARG A 52 3.11 11.15 8.79
N MET A 53 3.93 11.78 9.63
CA MET A 53 5.33 12.11 9.29
C MET A 53 6.17 10.85 9.09
N ALA A 54 6.06 9.88 10.00
CA ALA A 54 6.78 8.62 9.94
C ALA A 54 6.45 7.85 8.67
N LYS A 55 5.17 7.74 8.30
CA LYS A 55 4.75 7.12 7.04
C LYS A 55 5.38 7.83 5.83
N GLN A 56 5.42 9.16 5.80
CA GLN A 56 6.03 9.89 4.68
C GLN A 56 7.53 9.63 4.55
N VAL A 57 8.25 9.61 5.68
CA VAL A 57 9.70 9.38 5.70
C VAL A 57 10.03 7.92 5.36
N LEU A 58 9.30 6.97 5.94
CA LEU A 58 9.56 5.53 5.80
C LEU A 58 9.06 4.94 4.49
N SER A 59 8.05 5.55 3.85
CA SER A 59 7.59 5.10 2.51
C SER A 59 8.48 5.56 1.37
N MET A 60 9.50 6.40 1.64
CA MET A 60 10.41 6.89 0.62
C MET A 60 11.42 5.78 0.27
N PRO A 61 11.59 5.40 -1.02
CA PRO A 61 12.60 4.44 -1.39
C PRO A 61 13.99 4.98 -1.04
N VAL A 62 14.73 4.23 -0.23
CA VAL A 62 16.05 4.64 0.30
C VAL A 62 17.14 4.66 -0.79
N SER A 63 16.88 4.09 -1.96
CA SER A 63 17.88 3.92 -3.01
C SER A 63 17.39 4.34 -4.40
N THR A 64 18.18 5.18 -5.07
CA THR A 64 18.08 5.45 -6.51
C THR A 64 18.51 4.25 -7.35
N VAL A 65 19.21 3.26 -6.78
CA VAL A 65 19.72 2.08 -7.50
C VAL A 65 18.59 1.20 -8.04
N ALA A 66 17.45 1.12 -7.35
CA ALA A 66 16.26 0.43 -7.88
C ALA A 66 15.71 1.13 -9.14
N VAL A 67 15.76 2.46 -9.17
CA VAL A 67 15.38 3.26 -10.34
C VAL A 67 16.41 3.05 -11.47
N GLU A 68 17.71 3.02 -11.17
CA GLU A 68 18.76 2.76 -12.17
C GLU A 68 18.70 1.35 -12.76
N GLN A 69 18.36 0.33 -11.96
CA GLN A 69 18.19 -1.04 -12.42
C GLN A 69 16.93 -1.18 -13.29
N GLU A 70 15.82 -0.55 -12.90
CA GLU A 70 14.60 -0.49 -13.71
C GLU A 70 14.88 0.26 -15.02
N PHE A 71 15.60 1.39 -14.97
CA PHE A 71 16.00 2.16 -16.16
C PHE A 71 16.96 1.39 -17.08
N SER A 72 17.90 0.62 -16.53
CA SER A 72 18.82 -0.21 -17.30
C SER A 72 18.07 -1.34 -18.01
N SER A 73 17.15 -2.00 -17.29
CA SER A 73 16.30 -3.07 -17.84
C SER A 73 15.33 -2.53 -18.89
N ALA A 74 14.74 -1.35 -18.62
CA ALA A 74 13.89 -0.65 -19.55
C ALA A 74 14.68 -0.16 -20.78
N GLY A 75 15.95 0.24 -20.65
CA GLY A 75 16.78 0.68 -21.78
C GLY A 75 16.85 -0.35 -22.92
N ASN A 76 16.88 -1.64 -22.61
CA ASN A 76 16.92 -2.70 -23.62
C ASN A 76 15.57 -2.93 -24.32
N VAL A 77 14.45 -2.84 -23.59
CA VAL A 77 13.08 -3.00 -24.11
C VAL A 77 12.59 -1.73 -24.84
N LEU A 78 13.00 -0.56 -24.36
CA LEU A 78 12.63 0.75 -24.91
C LEU A 78 13.36 1.04 -26.23
N THR A 79 14.58 0.55 -26.43
CA THR A 79 15.35 0.82 -27.67
C THR A 79 14.68 0.23 -28.93
N ALA A 80 14.01 -0.92 -28.83
CA ALA A 80 13.33 -1.58 -29.96
C ALA A 80 11.94 -0.97 -30.27
N SER A 81 11.23 -0.40 -29.28
CA SER A 81 9.90 0.20 -29.48
C SER A 81 9.95 1.71 -29.80
N ARG A 82 11.01 2.41 -29.37
CA ARG A 82 11.19 3.86 -29.56
C ARG A 82 11.56 4.26 -30.99
N SER A 83 11.89 3.30 -31.88
CA SER A 83 12.12 3.61 -33.30
C SER A 83 10.90 4.24 -34.00
N ARG A 84 9.72 4.24 -33.35
CA ARG A 84 8.44 4.71 -33.92
C ARG A 84 7.66 5.70 -33.03
N LEU A 85 8.15 6.07 -31.85
CA LEU A 85 7.43 6.93 -30.89
C LEU A 85 8.29 8.11 -30.45
N SER A 86 7.70 9.30 -30.30
CA SER A 86 8.39 10.47 -29.74
C SER A 86 8.69 10.25 -28.24
N ALA A 87 9.69 10.95 -27.73
CA ALA A 87 10.06 10.87 -26.31
C ALA A 87 8.88 11.23 -25.38
N GLU A 88 8.09 12.23 -25.75
CA GLU A 88 6.93 12.72 -25.01
C GLU A 88 5.79 11.70 -24.93
N SER A 89 5.47 11.01 -26.05
CA SER A 89 4.45 9.96 -26.05
C SER A 89 4.86 8.75 -25.22
N LEU A 90 6.15 8.44 -25.20
CA LEU A 90 6.72 7.34 -24.41
C LEU A 90 6.68 7.64 -22.91
N GLU A 91 7.07 8.85 -22.51
CA GLU A 91 6.97 9.32 -21.13
C GLU A 91 5.51 9.25 -20.64
N THR A 92 4.58 9.76 -21.43
CA THR A 92 3.14 9.73 -21.11
C THR A 92 2.65 8.29 -20.89
N LEU A 93 3.05 7.36 -21.76
CA LEU A 93 2.66 5.95 -21.66
C LEU A 93 3.23 5.27 -20.41
N ILE A 94 4.50 5.53 -20.09
CA ILE A 94 5.16 4.99 -18.89
C ILE A 94 4.49 5.54 -17.62
N CYS A 95 4.29 6.86 -17.54
CA CYS A 95 3.61 7.48 -16.40
C CYS A 95 2.19 6.93 -16.20
N TYR A 96 1.42 6.77 -17.29
CA TYR A 96 0.07 6.22 -17.23
C TYR A 96 0.08 4.78 -16.73
N HIS A 97 0.98 3.95 -17.25
CA HIS A 97 1.14 2.56 -16.84
C HIS A 97 1.56 2.41 -15.37
N ASP A 98 2.49 3.24 -14.90
CA ASP A 98 2.93 3.25 -13.50
C ASP A 98 1.81 3.71 -12.56
N TRP A 99 1.01 4.69 -12.98
CA TRP A 99 -0.17 5.12 -12.24
C TRP A 99 -1.21 4.01 -12.11
N LEU A 100 -1.50 3.29 -13.20
CA LEU A 100 -2.39 2.12 -13.16
C LEU A 100 -1.88 1.01 -12.24
N LYS A 101 -0.57 0.74 -12.27
CA LYS A 101 0.06 -0.22 -11.35
C LYS A 101 -0.08 0.22 -9.89
N ALA A 102 0.18 1.49 -9.59
CA ALA A 102 0.03 2.04 -8.24
C ALA A 102 -1.42 1.98 -7.74
N ALA A 103 -2.39 2.28 -8.61
CA ALA A 103 -3.81 2.19 -8.29
C ALA A 103 -4.23 0.75 -7.92
N ARG A 104 -3.74 -0.25 -8.65
CA ARG A 104 -4.00 -1.67 -8.33
C ARG A 104 -3.44 -2.09 -6.97
N ARG A 105 -2.19 -1.71 -6.66
CA ARG A 105 -1.58 -1.97 -5.34
C ARG A 105 -2.39 -1.35 -4.19
N THR A 106 -3.03 -0.20 -4.44
CA THR A 106 -3.84 0.49 -3.43
C THR A 106 -5.17 -0.24 -3.16
N GLN A 107 -5.73 -0.94 -4.14
CA GLN A 107 -6.98 -1.70 -3.99
C GLN A 107 -6.79 -3.03 -3.26
N GLU A 108 -5.64 -3.68 -3.40
CA GLU A 108 -5.33 -4.96 -2.73
C GLU A 108 -5.25 -4.85 -1.19
N LEU A 109 -4.99 -3.66 -0.64
CA LEU A 109 -4.99 -3.41 0.81
C LEU A 109 -6.40 -3.31 1.45
N SER A 110 -7.48 -3.37 0.66
CA SER A 110 -8.86 -3.22 1.13
C SER A 110 -9.70 -4.50 1.17
N ILE A 111 -9.10 -5.68 0.93
CA ILE A 111 -9.84 -6.95 0.91
C ILE A 111 -9.19 -7.97 1.84
N THR A 112 -9.45 -7.83 3.14
CA THR A 112 -9.58 -8.99 4.04
C THR A 112 -10.79 -8.79 4.94
N PRO A 113 -12.00 -9.20 4.53
CA PRO A 113 -13.04 -9.52 5.47
C PRO A 113 -12.82 -10.96 5.94
N SER A 114 -12.28 -11.10 7.15
CA SER A 114 -12.55 -12.25 7.99
C SER A 114 -14.06 -12.31 8.24
N GLN A 115 -14.76 -13.34 7.76
CA GLN A 115 -15.87 -13.90 8.51
C GLN A 115 -16.23 -15.30 7.99
N ASP A 116 -16.01 -16.28 8.87
CA ASP A 116 -16.66 -17.58 8.85
C ASP A 116 -18.18 -17.40 8.69
N PHE A 117 -18.78 -18.10 7.72
CA PHE A 117 -20.18 -18.49 7.79
C PHE A 117 -20.31 -19.95 7.34
N MET A 118 -20.61 -20.77 8.35
CA MET A 118 -21.02 -22.16 8.32
C MET A 118 -22.37 -22.34 7.61
N ASP A 119 -22.48 -23.46 6.88
CA ASP A 119 -23.65 -24.32 6.67
C ASP A 119 -24.95 -23.74 6.08
N ASP A 120 -25.40 -24.31 4.96
CA ASP A 120 -26.67 -25.04 4.95
C ASP A 120 -26.73 -26.03 3.77
N SER A 121 -26.98 -27.28 4.11
CA SER A 121 -27.17 -28.41 3.21
C SER A 121 -28.65 -28.47 2.83
N THR A 122 -29.03 -28.46 1.54
CA THR A 122 -30.29 -29.10 1.10
C THR A 122 -30.22 -29.56 -0.36
N THR A 123 -30.23 -30.90 -0.48
CA THR A 123 -30.71 -31.83 -1.51
C THR A 123 -31.56 -31.33 -2.70
N ASP A 124 -31.25 -31.86 -3.89
CA ASP A 124 -32.17 -32.56 -4.84
C ASP A 124 -31.26 -33.20 -5.93
N GLY A 125 -31.32 -34.45 -6.38
CA GLY A 125 -32.43 -35.38 -6.49
C GLY A 125 -32.59 -35.80 -7.96
N GLY A 126 -31.86 -36.84 -8.39
CA GLY A 126 -32.25 -37.72 -9.49
C GLY A 126 -31.74 -37.44 -10.92
N SER A 127 -31.01 -38.39 -11.51
CA SER A 127 -31.52 -39.22 -12.61
C SER A 127 -30.47 -40.26 -13.04
N THR A 128 -30.85 -41.53 -12.94
CA THR A 128 -30.09 -42.73 -13.29
C THR A 128 -30.01 -42.92 -14.80
N TYR A 129 -28.82 -43.13 -15.35
CA TYR A 129 -28.64 -43.59 -16.72
C TYR A 129 -28.87 -45.11 -16.78
N ALA A 130 -29.94 -45.50 -17.46
CA ALA A 130 -30.13 -46.87 -17.93
C ALA A 130 -29.21 -47.11 -19.13
N GLY A 131 -28.63 -48.31 -19.20
CA GLY A 131 -27.61 -48.67 -20.18
C GLY A 131 -28.15 -49.01 -21.57
N ASP A 132 -27.23 -49.31 -22.46
CA ASP A 132 -27.44 -50.33 -23.49
C ASP A 132 -26.08 -50.93 -23.88
N SER A 133 -26.06 -52.24 -24.06
CA SER A 133 -24.93 -53.05 -24.51
C SER A 133 -25.40 -53.85 -25.71
N ASP A 134 -24.72 -53.71 -26.84
CA ASP A 134 -24.56 -54.74 -27.87
C ASP A 134 -23.32 -54.42 -28.73
#